data_AF-A0A954FM57-F1
#
_entry.id   AF-A0A954FM57-F1
#
_cell.length_a   1.000
_cell.length_b   1.000
_cell.length_c   1.000
_cell.angle_alpha   90.00
_cell.angle_beta   90.00
_cell.angle_gamma   90.00
#
_symmetry.space_group_name_H-M   'P 1'
#
loop_
_entity.id
_entity.type
_entity.pdbx_description
1 polymer ?
#
loop_
_entity_poly.entity_id
_entity_poly.type
_entity_poly.pdbx_seq_one_letter_code
_entity_poly.pdbx_strand_id
1 'polypeptide(L)'
;MRYIDPHIHMVSRTTDDYQRMALSGCIAVTEPAFWAGFDRSSAQGFADYFRQLTEYEPRRAALFGIRHFTWLCINPKEADDP
;
A
#
# COMPACT_ATOMS: atom_id res chain seq x y z
N MET A 1 -12.75 14.15 13.03
CA MET A 1 -12.49 13.05 14.00
C MET A 1 -11.26 12.32 13.52
N ARG A 2 -10.39 11.80 14.41
CA ARG A 2 -9.22 11.03 13.98
C ARG A 2 -9.62 9.58 13.69
N TYR A 3 -9.15 9.01 12.59
CA TYR A 3 -9.44 7.62 12.22
C TYR A 3 -8.25 6.90 11.61
N ILE A 4 -8.35 5.57 11.54
CA ILE A 4 -7.42 4.68 10.85
C ILE A 4 -8.18 4.07 9.69
N ASP A 5 -7.57 4.05 8.50
CA ASP A 5 -8.10 3.28 7.37
C ASP A 5 -7.56 1.83 7.45
N PRO A 6 -8.40 0.83 7.75
CA PRO A 6 -7.96 -0.54 7.96
C PRO A 6 -7.72 -1.32 6.66
N HIS A 7 -8.02 -0.76 5.48
CA HIS A 7 -7.78 -1.44 4.21
C HIS A 7 -7.74 -0.44 3.05
N ILE A 8 -6.54 -0.08 2.61
CA ILE A 8 -6.37 0.77 1.44
C ILE A 8 -5.08 0.42 0.67
N HIS A 9 -5.14 0.43 -0.65
CA HIS A 9 -3.99 0.15 -1.53
C HIS A 9 -3.37 1.47 -2.01
N MET A 10 -2.42 2.01 -1.24
CA MET A 10 -1.81 3.31 -1.55
C MET A 10 -0.91 3.27 -2.78
N VAL A 11 -0.34 2.11 -3.14
CA VAL A 11 0.35 1.94 -4.42
C VAL A 11 -0.54 2.30 -5.62
N SER A 12 -1.86 2.17 -5.50
CA SER A 12 -2.83 2.52 -6.53
C SER A 12 -3.47 3.91 -6.32
N ARG A 13 -2.92 4.73 -5.43
CA ARG A 13 -3.42 6.07 -5.08
C ARG A 13 -2.39 7.15 -5.36
N THR A 14 -2.90 8.34 -5.62
CA THR A 14 -2.07 9.52 -5.86
C THR A 14 -1.55 10.09 -4.53
N THR A 15 -0.52 10.94 -4.60
CA THR A 15 -0.04 11.67 -3.43
C THR A 15 -1.10 12.66 -2.90
N ASP A 16 -1.94 13.22 -3.78
CA ASP A 16 -3.07 14.09 -3.40
C ASP A 16 -4.09 13.35 -2.52
N ASP A 17 -4.23 12.03 -2.68
CA ASP A 17 -5.12 11.24 -1.83
C ASP A 17 -4.62 11.24 -0.38
N TYR A 18 -3.31 11.15 -0.11
CA TYR A 18 -2.78 11.30 1.26
C TYR A 18 -3.10 12.68 1.86
N GLN A 19 -3.02 13.75 1.06
CA GLN A 19 -3.39 15.09 1.52
C GLN A 19 -4.87 15.15 1.93
N ARG A 20 -5.76 14.62 1.08
CA ARG A 20 -7.22 14.59 1.36
C ARG A 20 -7.52 13.72 2.57
N MET A 21 -6.84 12.58 2.71
CA MET A 21 -6.97 11.68 3.87
C MET A 21 -6.56 12.40 5.16
N ALA A 22 -5.41 13.08 5.16
CA ALA A 22 -4.94 13.85 6.31
C ALA A 22 -5.95 14.95 6.69
N LEU A 23 -6.48 15.70 5.70
CA LEU A 23 -7.51 16.73 5.92
C LEU A 23 -8.81 16.15 6.50
N SER A 24 -9.17 14.92 6.14
CA SER A 24 -10.33 14.22 6.72
C SER A 24 -10.08 13.65 8.13
N GLY A 25 -8.83 13.68 8.61
CA GLY A 25 -8.44 13.18 9.93
C GLY A 25 -7.88 11.75 9.95
N CYS A 26 -7.48 11.21 8.81
CA CYS A 26 -6.76 9.94 8.76
C CYS A 26 -5.39 10.10 9.44
N ILE A 27 -5.06 9.23 10.38
CA ILE A 27 -3.77 9.25 11.10
C ILE A 27 -2.91 8.01 10.81
N ALA A 28 -3.51 6.95 10.26
CA ALA A 28 -2.81 5.76 9.86
C ALA A 28 -3.60 4.98 8.80
N VAL A 29 -2.88 4.22 7.99
CA VAL A 29 -3.43 3.31 6.99
C VAL A 29 -2.80 1.93 7.14
N THR A 30 -3.53 0.90 6.79
CA THR A 30 -2.98 -0.44 6.57
C THR A 30 -3.18 -0.86 5.11
N GLU A 31 -2.09 -1.19 4.43
CA GLU A 31 -2.06 -1.59 3.03
C GLU A 31 -1.71 -3.07 2.88
N PRO A 32 -2.68 -3.93 2.55
CA PRO A 32 -2.39 -5.30 2.13
C PRO A 32 -1.74 -5.32 0.74
N ALA A 33 -0.86 -6.30 0.51
CA ALA A 33 -0.34 -6.57 -0.82
C ALA A 33 -1.45 -6.81 -1.85
N PHE A 34 -1.23 -6.34 -3.08
CA PHE A 34 -2.22 -6.24 -4.13
C PHE A 34 -1.71 -6.78 -5.46
N TRP A 35 -2.63 -7.32 -6.27
CA TRP A 35 -2.37 -7.76 -7.63
C TRP A 35 -2.41 -6.59 -8.61
N ALA A 36 -1.35 -6.37 -9.37
CA ALA A 36 -1.21 -5.21 -10.24
C ALA A 36 -2.11 -5.20 -11.50
N GLY A 37 -3.00 -6.20 -11.65
CA GLY A 37 -3.82 -6.40 -12.86
C GLY A 37 -3.18 -7.32 -13.91
N PHE A 38 -1.98 -7.82 -13.61
CA PHE A 38 -1.24 -8.80 -14.39
C PHE A 38 -0.27 -9.52 -13.46
N ASP A 39 0.16 -10.72 -13.85
CA ASP A 39 1.06 -11.52 -13.03
C ASP A 39 2.47 -11.00 -13.14
N ARG A 40 3.09 -10.77 -11.98
CA ARG A 40 4.50 -10.38 -11.94
C ARG A 40 5.33 -11.52 -12.52
N SER A 41 6.10 -11.22 -13.56
CA SER A 41 6.80 -12.24 -14.36
C SER A 41 8.02 -12.87 -13.68
N SER A 42 8.37 -12.45 -12.45
CA SER A 42 9.50 -12.99 -11.70
C SER A 42 9.40 -12.68 -10.20
N ALA A 43 10.12 -13.46 -9.40
CA ALA A 43 10.32 -13.19 -7.98
C ALA A 43 10.94 -11.79 -7.72
N GLN A 44 11.77 -11.29 -8.64
CA GLN A 44 12.33 -9.94 -8.53
C GLN A 44 11.24 -8.86 -8.61
N GLY A 45 10.21 -9.07 -9.43
CA GLY A 45 9.07 -8.15 -9.50
C GLY A 45 8.30 -8.06 -8.17
N PHE A 46 8.17 -9.19 -7.45
CA PHE A 46 7.62 -9.17 -6.09
C PHE A 46 8.54 -8.46 -5.11
N ALA A 47 9.86 -8.68 -5.19
CA ALA A 47 10.84 -8.01 -4.34
C ALA A 47 10.77 -6.48 -4.50
N ASP A 48 10.73 -5.97 -5.73
CA ASP A 48 10.62 -4.54 -6.01
C ASP A 48 9.28 -3.96 -5.51
N TYR A 49 8.19 -4.71 -5.66
CA TYR A 49 6.89 -4.33 -5.10
C TYR A 49 6.90 -4.26 -3.57
N PHE A 50 7.53 -5.22 -2.88
CA PHE A 50 7.65 -5.19 -1.43
C PHE A 50 8.54 -4.05 -0.95
N ARG A 51 9.59 -3.68 -1.70
CA ARG A 51 10.34 -2.44 -1.44
C ARG A 51 9.44 -1.21 -1.56
N GLN A 52 8.54 -1.17 -2.54
CA GLN A 52 7.57 -0.07 -2.63
C GLN A 52 6.70 0.04 -1.37
N LEU A 53 6.14 -1.09 -0.90
CA LEU A 53 5.29 -1.13 0.30
C LEU A 53 6.03 -0.81 1.60
N THR A 54 7.29 -1.20 1.72
CA THR A 54 8.03 -1.12 3.00
C THR A 54 8.98 0.07 3.10
N GLU A 55 9.45 0.60 1.97
CA GLU A 55 10.41 1.70 1.95
C GLU A 55 9.85 2.99 1.36
N TYR A 56 9.04 2.89 0.29
CA TYR A 56 8.53 4.06 -0.42
C TYR A 56 7.24 4.58 0.20
N GLU A 57 6.22 3.73 0.34
CA GLU A 57 4.91 4.12 0.85
C GLU A 57 4.95 4.71 2.27
N PRO A 58 5.72 4.17 3.23
CA PRO A 58 5.83 4.78 4.55
C PRO A 58 6.46 6.16 4.53
N ARG A 59 7.47 6.39 3.67
CA ARG A 59 8.08 7.72 3.49
C ARG A 59 7.10 8.69 2.83
N ARG A 60 6.34 8.23 1.83
CA ARG A 60 5.34 9.03 1.14
C ARG A 60 4.19 9.43 2.07
N ALA A 61 3.65 8.49 2.86
CA ALA A 61 2.62 8.75 3.86
C ALA A 61 3.08 9.73 4.95
N ALA A 62 4.34 9.61 5.39
CA ALA A 62 4.92 10.46 6.43
C ALA A 62 4.95 11.95 6.06
N LEU A 63 5.01 12.29 4.77
CA LEU A 63 4.91 13.68 4.30
C LEU A 63 3.60 14.37 4.72
N PHE A 64 2.56 13.58 5.01
CA PHE A 64 1.23 14.05 5.41
C PHE A 64 0.90 13.70 6.86
N GLY A 65 1.87 13.22 7.64
CA GLY A 65 1.66 12.81 9.04
C GLY A 65 0.83 11.54 9.21
N ILE A 66 0.69 10.73 8.15
CA ILE A 66 -0.02 9.45 8.18
C ILE A 66 0.99 8.32 8.41
N ARG A 67 0.71 7.44 9.37
CA ARG A 67 1.49 6.20 9.56
C ARG A 67 1.02 5.14 8.57
N HIS A 68 1.95 4.55 7.83
CA HIS A 68 1.66 3.46 6.91
C HIS A 68 2.11 2.13 7.52
N PHE A 69 1.23 1.15 7.51
CA PHE A 69 1.52 -0.23 7.87
C PHE A 69 1.17 -1.10 6.67
N THR A 70 1.89 -2.20 6.46
CA THR A 70 1.64 -3.09 5.33
C THR A 70 1.60 -4.55 5.74
N TRP A 71 0.77 -5.32 5.05
CA TRP A 71 0.70 -6.77 5.16
C TRP A 71 1.29 -7.38 3.89
N LEU A 72 2.47 -7.99 4.02
CA LEU A 72 3.14 -8.63 2.90
C LEU A 72 2.56 -10.03 2.68
N CYS A 73 2.06 -10.28 1.48
CA CYS A 73 1.61 -11.59 1.03
C CYS A 73 1.69 -11.69 -0.50
N ILE A 74 1.48 -12.91 -1.02
CA ILE A 74 1.19 -13.13 -2.43
C ILE A 74 -0.33 -13.11 -2.60
N ASN A 75 -0.82 -12.36 -3.58
CA ASN A 75 -2.24 -12.35 -3.89
C ASN A 75 -2.63 -13.72 -4.48
N PRO A 76 -3.77 -14.34 -4.10
CA PRO A 76 -4.18 -15.62 -4.66
C PRO A 76 -4.27 -15.65 -6.19
N LYS A 77 -4.55 -14.50 -6.83
CA LYS A 77 -4.54 -14.39 -8.30
C LYS A 77 -3.17 -14.62 -8.93
N GLU A 78 -2.10 -14.43 -8.16
CA GLU A 78 -0.70 -14.63 -8.57
C GLU A 78 -0.09 -15.88 -7.90
N ALA A 79 -0.90 -16.66 -7.17
CA ALA A 79 -0.44 -17.85 -6.48
C ALA A 79 -0.44 -19.09 -7.38
N ASP A 80 -1.01 -18.98 -8.59
CA ASP A 80 -1.20 -20.08 -9.55
C ASP A 80 -1.77 -21.35 -8.88
N ASP A 81 -2.71 -21.16 -7.93
CA ASP A 81 -3.34 -22.26 -7.18
C ASP A 81 -4.49 -22.85 -8.02
N PRO A 82 -4.38 -24.11 -8.50
CA PRO A 82 -5.37 -24.76 -9.37
C PRO A 82 -6.66 -25.20 -8.68
#